data_AF-A0A933HVX6-F1
#
_entry.id   AF-A0A933HVX6-F1
#
_cell.length_a   1.000
_cell.length_b   1.000
_cell.length_c   1.000
_cell.angle_alpha   90.00
_cell.angle_beta   90.00
_cell.angle_gamma   90.00
#
_symmetry.space_group_name_H-M   'P 1'
#
loop_
_entity.id
_entity.type
_entity.pdbx_description
1 polymer ?
#
loop_
_entity_poly.entity_id
_entity_poly.type
_entity_poly.pdbx_seq_one_letter_code
_entity_poly.pdbx_strand_id
1 'polypeptide(L)'
;MKRPSPPSGTCAGSGCAGGAGAVAIVGIGGVFPGTPGLDGFWSDIAGRRSAARDVPAGRWLIPPEEAYNPAVGAPDKVYSKRGCFVEGFELQGEGLQLEESFIKGLDRVFHFALHAGRMAFRDAVTEGKLDRRRVGVVLGNIALPTDLFSAFCRGVLAGGLSRRIPSLGLSPAPEVSAVNRFAAGLPAAVLARGLGLGGGAYTLDAACASSLYALKLAVDELMEGRADAMLTGGLSRPDCLYTQMGFSQLRALSASGRCSAFDESADGLLVGEGAGLFLLKRLEDAESAGDKVYAVIRGIGLSNDIDGSLLAPEGGGQLRALRAAYAEADWGPAEVDLIECHATGTPVGDAVEFSSLQTLWGSGGWRPGACVLGSVKSNIGHLLTGAGAAGLMKVLLALKNRTLPPSANFARPGPRIPLEGSAFRVLTAAEPWQPCAEGVTRKAAVSSFGFGGINAHVLLEEHAPGPRLAATPFLKPPGTAGPPAWTPRRPKVPGPKAQAPSAVAIVGMEARFGDLPGLRAFQEARPLSASRPRSSRRCSPSRS
;
A
#
# COMPACT_ATOMS: atom_id res chain seq x y z
N MET A 1 -3.57 63.86 14.84
CA MET A 1 -4.01 62.70 15.65
C MET A 1 -4.25 61.51 14.71
N LYS A 2 -3.26 60.62 14.56
CA LYS A 2 -3.38 59.34 13.86
C LYS A 2 -3.23 58.24 14.92
N ARG A 3 -4.23 57.36 15.04
CA ARG A 3 -4.15 56.18 15.92
C ARG A 3 -3.25 55.11 15.27
N PRO A 4 -2.42 54.37 16.03
CA PRO A 4 -1.64 53.27 15.50
C PRO A 4 -2.40 51.93 15.48
N SER A 5 -1.89 51.08 14.60
CA SER A 5 -2.13 49.68 14.15
C SER A 5 -2.79 48.65 15.07
N PRO A 6 -3.11 47.46 14.53
CA PRO A 6 -2.69 46.20 15.14
C PRO A 6 -1.63 45.46 14.28
N PRO A 7 -0.79 44.63 14.91
CA PRO A 7 0.41 44.05 14.30
C PRO A 7 0.11 42.84 13.42
N SER A 8 1.04 42.61 12.48
CA SER A 8 1.19 41.43 11.64
C SER A 8 1.12 40.14 12.44
N GLY A 9 0.26 39.21 11.98
CA GLY A 9 0.04 37.90 12.58
C GLY A 9 1.33 37.11 12.73
N THR A 10 1.64 36.76 13.97
CA THR A 10 2.62 35.78 14.38
C THR A 10 2.12 34.38 14.01
N CYS A 11 2.94 33.61 13.26
CA CYS A 11 2.77 32.16 13.18
C CYS A 11 2.99 31.61 14.59
N ALA A 12 1.91 31.25 15.27
CA ALA A 12 1.99 30.53 16.53
C ALA A 12 2.57 29.15 16.23
N GLY A 13 3.77 28.88 16.74
CA GLY A 13 4.36 27.56 16.73
C GLY A 13 3.45 26.62 17.53
N SER A 14 2.77 25.72 16.83
CA SER A 14 2.21 24.53 17.46
C SER A 14 3.40 23.67 17.89
N GLY A 15 3.64 23.64 19.19
CA GLY A 15 4.57 22.66 19.76
C GLY A 15 4.16 21.27 19.31
N CYS A 16 5.12 20.42 18.96
CA CYS A 16 4.92 19.01 18.69
C CYS A 16 4.24 18.38 19.91
N ALA A 17 2.90 18.34 19.89
CA ALA A 17 2.14 17.51 20.81
C ALA A 17 2.50 16.09 20.42
N GLY A 18 3.35 15.45 21.23
CA GLY A 18 3.59 14.02 21.19
C GLY A 18 2.24 13.34 21.40
N GLY A 19 1.54 13.05 20.32
CA GLY A 19 0.28 12.34 20.34
C GLY A 19 0.55 10.93 20.86
N ALA A 20 -0.04 10.60 22.00
CA ALA A 20 -0.14 9.22 22.43
C ALA A 20 -0.79 8.43 21.29
N GLY A 21 -0.03 7.52 20.66
CA GLY A 21 -0.54 6.67 19.58
C GLY A 21 -0.08 6.96 18.14
N ALA A 22 1.11 7.52 17.92
CA ALA A 22 1.68 7.62 16.58
C ALA A 22 2.37 6.32 16.12
N VAL A 23 2.38 6.05 14.81
CA VAL A 23 3.08 4.91 14.20
C VAL A 23 4.24 5.38 13.33
N ALA A 24 5.40 4.76 13.51
CA ALA A 24 6.63 5.02 12.78
C ALA A 24 6.86 3.97 11.69
N ILE A 25 7.33 4.41 10.53
CA ILE A 25 7.91 3.54 9.50
C ILE A 25 9.41 3.41 9.81
N VAL A 26 9.84 2.22 10.23
CA VAL A 26 11.20 1.97 10.74
C VAL A 26 12.09 1.16 9.81
N GLY A 27 11.51 0.54 8.79
CA GLY A 27 12.26 -0.22 7.79
C GLY A 27 11.55 -0.18 6.44
N ILE A 28 12.33 -0.09 5.37
CA ILE A 28 11.81 -0.03 4.00
C ILE A 28 12.47 -1.09 3.09
N GLY A 29 11.72 -1.64 2.16
CA GLY A 29 12.22 -2.60 1.18
C GLY A 29 11.39 -2.60 -0.09
N GLY A 30 12.03 -2.84 -1.23
CA GLY A 30 11.32 -2.79 -2.50
C GLY A 30 12.10 -3.30 -3.68
N VAL A 31 11.36 -3.59 -4.75
CA VAL A 31 11.88 -3.99 -6.06
C VAL A 31 11.02 -3.28 -7.11
N PHE A 32 11.67 -2.48 -7.95
CA PHE A 32 10.99 -1.60 -8.91
C PHE A 32 11.66 -1.69 -10.30
N PRO A 33 10.93 -1.40 -11.39
CA PRO A 33 11.47 -1.28 -12.73
C PRO A 33 12.53 -0.18 -12.82
N GLY A 34 13.49 -0.34 -13.74
CA GLY A 34 14.55 0.65 -13.95
C GLY A 34 15.87 0.24 -13.30
N THR A 35 16.55 1.20 -12.68
CA THR A 35 17.85 1.00 -12.04
C THR A 35 17.67 0.15 -10.76
N PRO A 36 18.40 -0.98 -10.59
CA PRO A 36 18.22 -1.87 -9.44
C PRO A 36 18.45 -1.22 -8.07
N GLY A 37 17.71 -1.70 -7.07
CA GLY A 37 17.81 -1.27 -5.67
C GLY A 37 17.11 0.06 -5.38
N LEU A 38 16.96 0.39 -4.09
CA LEU A 38 16.25 1.61 -3.66
C LEU A 38 17.00 2.90 -4.01
N ASP A 39 18.34 2.86 -4.02
CA ASP A 39 19.15 4.00 -4.46
C ASP A 39 19.04 4.22 -5.98
N GLY A 40 18.95 3.13 -6.75
CA GLY A 40 18.66 3.17 -8.18
C GLY A 40 17.28 3.75 -8.47
N PHE A 41 16.26 3.25 -7.75
CA PHE A 41 14.89 3.78 -7.82
C PHE A 41 14.82 5.28 -7.50
N TRP A 42 15.50 5.72 -6.43
CA TRP A 42 15.59 7.14 -6.10
C TRP A 42 16.30 7.95 -7.18
N SER A 43 17.42 7.45 -7.71
CA SER A 43 18.17 8.09 -8.79
C SER A 43 17.32 8.28 -10.04
N ASP A 44 16.49 7.29 -10.39
CA ASP A 44 15.57 7.39 -11.52
C ASP A 44 14.50 8.46 -11.27
N ILE A 45 13.94 8.53 -10.07
CA ILE A 45 12.96 9.56 -9.69
C ILE A 45 13.58 10.96 -9.75
N ALA A 46 14.69 11.18 -9.04
CA ALA A 46 15.37 12.47 -8.98
C ALA A 46 15.87 12.92 -10.35
N GLY A 47 16.31 11.97 -11.19
CA GLY A 47 16.74 12.19 -12.56
C GLY A 47 15.61 12.21 -13.59
N ARG A 48 14.34 12.15 -13.18
CA ARG A 48 13.16 12.23 -14.05
C ARG A 48 13.12 11.15 -15.14
N ARG A 49 13.70 9.97 -14.86
CA ARG A 49 13.79 8.85 -15.79
C ARG A 49 12.55 7.97 -15.70
N SER A 50 12.02 7.59 -16.87
CA SER A 50 10.95 6.61 -17.01
C SER A 50 11.51 5.25 -17.38
N ALA A 51 11.07 4.20 -16.69
CA ALA A 51 11.43 2.81 -16.95
C ALA A 51 10.63 2.17 -18.08
N ALA A 52 9.71 2.93 -18.70
CA ALA A 52 8.85 2.49 -19.78
C ALA A 52 9.64 1.95 -20.96
N ARG A 53 9.32 0.75 -21.42
CA ARG A 53 9.98 0.07 -22.54
C ARG A 53 8.99 -0.81 -23.27
N ASP A 54 9.35 -1.27 -24.46
CA ASP A 54 8.61 -2.36 -25.11
C ASP A 54 8.68 -3.62 -24.26
N VAL A 55 7.64 -4.45 -24.35
CA VAL A 55 7.59 -5.75 -23.66
C VAL A 55 8.86 -6.57 -23.95
N PRO A 56 9.60 -7.01 -22.92
CA PRO A 56 10.76 -7.87 -23.13
C PRO A 56 10.38 -9.23 -23.72
N ALA A 57 11.31 -9.82 -24.48
CA ALA A 57 11.10 -11.14 -25.08
C ALA A 57 10.73 -12.20 -24.02
N GLY A 58 9.74 -13.04 -24.31
CA GLY A 58 9.27 -14.10 -23.41
C GLY A 58 8.38 -13.64 -22.24
N ARG A 59 8.07 -12.34 -22.11
CA ARG A 59 7.15 -11.85 -21.08
C ARG A 59 5.68 -12.00 -21.46
N TRP A 60 5.37 -12.02 -22.76
CA TRP A 60 4.07 -12.42 -23.28
C TRP A 60 4.09 -13.86 -23.73
N LEU A 61 2.95 -14.54 -23.52
CA LEU A 61 2.77 -15.92 -23.95
C LEU A 61 2.73 -16.07 -25.47
N ILE A 62 2.19 -15.06 -26.16
CA ILE A 62 2.11 -14.99 -27.62
C ILE A 62 3.02 -13.87 -28.15
N PRO A 63 3.45 -13.95 -29.42
CA PRO A 63 4.28 -12.91 -30.01
C PRO A 63 3.60 -11.54 -30.01
N PRO A 64 4.35 -10.43 -29.79
CA PRO A 64 3.75 -9.10 -29.75
C PRO A 64 2.99 -8.69 -31.00
N GLU A 65 3.39 -9.16 -32.17
CA GLU A 65 2.70 -8.94 -33.45
C GLU A 65 1.31 -9.59 -33.50
N GLU A 66 1.10 -10.68 -32.76
CA GLU A 66 -0.20 -11.34 -32.67
C GLU A 66 -1.10 -10.64 -31.64
N ALA A 67 -0.53 -10.20 -30.52
CA ALA A 67 -1.27 -9.49 -29.47
C ALA A 67 -1.64 -8.05 -29.86
N TYR A 68 -0.82 -7.39 -30.67
CA TYR A 68 -0.94 -5.96 -30.96
C TYR A 68 -1.96 -5.65 -32.06
N ASN A 69 -2.80 -4.64 -31.82
CA ASN A 69 -3.61 -3.99 -32.84
C ASN A 69 -3.75 -2.50 -32.51
N PRO A 70 -3.36 -1.57 -33.39
CA PRO A 70 -3.46 -0.13 -33.12
C PRO A 70 -4.91 0.37 -32.97
N ALA A 71 -5.91 -0.39 -33.45
CA ALA A 71 -7.31 -0.04 -33.29
C ALA A 71 -7.76 -0.23 -31.84
N VAL A 72 -8.10 0.89 -31.18
CA VAL A 72 -8.64 0.88 -29.81
C VAL A 72 -9.97 0.11 -29.77
N GLY A 73 -10.07 -0.86 -28.85
CA GLY A 73 -11.26 -1.69 -28.69
C GLY A 73 -11.32 -2.92 -29.61
N ALA A 74 -10.25 -3.25 -30.33
CA ALA A 74 -10.14 -4.53 -31.02
C ALA A 74 -10.23 -5.69 -30.00
N PRO A 75 -11.12 -6.69 -30.20
CA PRO A 75 -11.28 -7.81 -29.27
C PRO A 75 -9.99 -8.58 -29.06
N ASP A 76 -9.67 -8.90 -27.81
CA ASP A 76 -8.50 -9.69 -27.42
C ASP A 76 -7.15 -9.16 -27.95
N LYS A 77 -7.06 -7.84 -28.15
CA LYS A 77 -5.83 -7.14 -28.57
C LYS A 77 -5.40 -6.08 -27.57
N VAL A 78 -4.11 -5.75 -27.63
CA VAL A 78 -3.50 -4.58 -26.97
C VAL A 78 -3.16 -3.53 -28.00
N TYR A 79 -3.45 -2.26 -27.71
CA TYR A 79 -3.11 -1.15 -28.62
C TYR A 79 -1.82 -0.41 -28.22
N SER A 80 -1.12 -0.90 -27.19
CA SER A 80 0.22 -0.46 -26.80
C SER A 80 1.03 -1.67 -26.33
N LYS A 81 2.31 -1.71 -26.72
CA LYS A 81 3.25 -2.79 -26.36
C LYS A 81 4.17 -2.42 -25.19
N ARG A 82 3.97 -1.22 -24.62
CA ARG A 82 4.87 -0.67 -23.62
C ARG A 82 4.38 -0.96 -22.21
N GLY A 83 5.34 -1.12 -21.30
CA GLY A 83 5.11 -1.30 -19.88
C GLY A 83 6.39 -1.02 -19.09
N CYS A 84 6.31 -1.17 -17.77
CA CYS A 84 7.46 -1.05 -16.87
C CYS A 84 7.71 -2.39 -16.18
N PHE A 85 8.86 -2.99 -16.47
CA PHE A 85 9.18 -4.37 -16.09
C PHE A 85 10.39 -4.42 -15.15
N VAL A 86 10.36 -5.35 -14.20
CA VAL A 86 11.51 -5.72 -13.37
C VAL A 86 12.25 -6.83 -14.08
N GLU A 87 13.42 -6.50 -14.63
CA GLU A 87 14.29 -7.43 -15.37
C GLU A 87 15.52 -7.81 -14.55
N GLY A 88 16.14 -8.96 -14.87
CA GLY A 88 17.37 -9.42 -14.20
C GLY A 88 17.24 -9.70 -12.69
N PHE A 89 16.01 -9.76 -12.17
CA PHE A 89 15.78 -10.01 -10.76
C PHE A 89 15.82 -11.51 -10.43
N GLU A 90 16.64 -11.84 -9.43
CA GLU A 90 16.75 -13.16 -8.80
C GLU A 90 16.71 -13.01 -7.27
N LEU A 91 15.85 -13.79 -6.62
CA LEU A 91 15.77 -13.82 -5.16
C LEU A 91 16.93 -14.63 -4.58
N GLN A 92 17.78 -13.96 -3.81
CA GLN A 92 18.75 -14.62 -2.95
C GLN A 92 18.04 -15.26 -1.75
N GLY A 93 18.37 -16.47 -1.33
CA GLY A 93 17.72 -17.17 -0.21
C GLY A 93 18.17 -16.74 1.19
N GLU A 94 19.30 -16.05 1.29
CA GLU A 94 19.93 -15.74 2.58
C GLU A 94 19.01 -14.94 3.53
N GLY A 95 18.94 -15.37 4.80
CA GLY A 95 18.06 -14.75 5.81
C GLY A 95 16.59 -15.13 5.70
N LEU A 96 16.22 -16.08 4.83
CA LEU A 96 14.90 -16.68 4.78
C LEU A 96 14.95 -18.11 5.34
N GLN A 97 14.00 -18.44 6.20
CA GLN A 97 13.81 -19.77 6.79
C GLN A 97 12.98 -20.66 5.85
N LEU A 98 13.41 -20.75 4.59
CA LEU A 98 12.76 -21.55 3.55
C LEU A 98 13.82 -22.34 2.79
N GLU A 99 13.46 -23.56 2.40
CA GLU A 99 14.29 -24.40 1.55
C GLU A 99 14.50 -23.75 0.17
N GLU A 100 15.73 -23.84 -0.36
CA GLU A 100 16.07 -23.22 -1.65
C GLU A 100 15.25 -23.79 -2.81
N SER A 101 14.98 -25.11 -2.80
CA SER A 101 14.13 -25.77 -3.79
C SER A 101 12.69 -25.27 -3.75
N PHE A 102 12.16 -24.99 -2.56
CA PHE A 102 10.85 -24.39 -2.40
C PHE A 102 10.83 -22.98 -2.99
N ILE A 103 11.82 -22.15 -2.67
CA ILE A 103 11.93 -20.79 -3.22
C ILE A 103 11.97 -20.82 -4.76
N LYS A 104 12.83 -21.66 -5.35
CA LYS A 104 12.96 -21.77 -6.82
C LYS A 104 11.66 -22.19 -7.52
N GLY A 105 10.81 -22.96 -6.84
CA GLY A 105 9.52 -23.41 -7.38
C GLY A 105 8.37 -22.39 -7.26
N LEU A 106 8.60 -21.24 -6.63
CA LEU A 106 7.58 -20.19 -6.45
C LEU A 106 7.54 -19.21 -7.62
N ASP A 107 6.35 -18.67 -7.86
CA ASP A 107 6.10 -17.58 -8.80
C ASP A 107 6.80 -16.28 -8.36
N ARG A 108 7.11 -15.39 -9.31
CA ARG A 108 7.81 -14.12 -9.06
C ARG A 108 7.08 -13.22 -8.08
N VAL A 109 5.75 -13.31 -8.00
CA VAL A 109 4.93 -12.58 -7.01
C VAL A 109 5.37 -12.87 -5.57
N PHE A 110 5.71 -14.13 -5.27
CA PHE A 110 6.23 -14.54 -3.96
C PHE A 110 7.66 -14.04 -3.77
N HIS A 111 8.48 -14.09 -4.83
CA HIS A 111 9.85 -13.61 -4.74
C HIS A 111 9.93 -12.11 -4.45
N PHE A 112 9.04 -11.31 -5.04
CA PHE A 112 8.93 -9.89 -4.74
C PHE A 112 8.55 -9.65 -3.28
N ALA A 113 7.57 -10.39 -2.75
CA ALA A 113 7.19 -10.32 -1.34
C ALA A 113 8.36 -10.67 -0.42
N LEU A 114 9.04 -11.79 -0.68
CA LEU A 114 10.18 -12.27 0.10
C LEU A 114 11.36 -11.30 0.07
N HIS A 115 11.69 -10.76 -1.10
CA HIS A 115 12.78 -9.81 -1.25
C HIS A 115 12.53 -8.50 -0.52
N ALA A 116 11.43 -7.82 -0.86
CA ALA A 116 11.08 -6.53 -0.29
C ALA A 116 10.79 -6.63 1.21
N GLY A 117 10.10 -7.70 1.65
CA GLY A 117 9.80 -7.93 3.06
C GLY A 117 11.05 -8.20 3.89
N ARG A 118 11.98 -9.02 3.39
CA ARG A 118 13.28 -9.25 4.06
C ARG A 118 14.08 -7.96 4.16
N MET A 119 14.14 -7.15 3.09
CA MET A 119 14.83 -5.86 3.12
C MET A 119 14.24 -4.96 4.21
N ALA A 120 12.91 -4.76 4.21
CA ALA A 120 12.24 -3.91 5.20
C ALA A 120 12.45 -4.42 6.64
N PHE A 121 12.44 -5.75 6.84
CA PHE A 121 12.65 -6.34 8.16
C PHE A 121 14.10 -6.19 8.65
N ARG A 122 15.10 -6.30 7.75
CA ARG A 122 16.52 -6.13 8.06
C ARG A 122 16.93 -4.66 8.28
N ASP A 123 16.23 -3.73 7.64
CA ASP A 123 16.51 -2.29 7.76
C ASP A 123 16.15 -1.71 9.14
N ALA A 124 15.32 -2.41 9.91
CA ALA A 124 14.89 -2.02 11.25
C ALA A 124 15.60 -2.80 12.38
N VAL A 125 15.53 -2.28 13.61
CA VAL A 125 16.07 -2.95 14.80
C VAL A 125 15.14 -4.08 15.25
N THR A 126 15.45 -5.33 14.90
CA THR A 126 14.56 -6.49 15.15
C THR A 126 15.11 -7.52 16.13
N GLU A 127 16.43 -7.62 16.29
CA GLU A 127 17.08 -8.63 17.14
C GLU A 127 17.00 -8.28 18.64
N GLY A 128 16.67 -9.26 19.48
CA GLY A 128 16.64 -9.13 20.95
C GLY A 128 15.57 -8.19 21.52
N LYS A 129 14.81 -7.48 20.67
CA LYS A 129 13.83 -6.46 21.06
C LYS A 129 12.39 -6.80 20.70
N LEU A 130 12.17 -7.72 19.75
CA LEU A 130 10.86 -7.99 19.18
C LEU A 130 10.43 -9.45 19.43
N ASP A 131 9.24 -9.65 20.00
CA ASP A 131 8.62 -10.98 20.03
C ASP A 131 8.07 -11.31 18.64
N ARG A 132 8.77 -12.17 17.89
CA ARG A 132 8.37 -12.56 16.53
C ARG A 132 6.96 -13.15 16.43
N ARG A 133 6.41 -13.69 17.51
CA ARG A 133 5.03 -14.21 17.57
C ARG A 133 3.98 -13.09 17.53
N ARG A 134 4.38 -11.85 17.79
CA ARG A 134 3.54 -10.64 17.77
C ARG A 134 3.90 -9.72 16.60
N VAL A 135 4.56 -10.26 15.57
CA VAL A 135 4.84 -9.55 14.32
C VAL A 135 3.90 -10.07 13.24
N GLY A 136 2.99 -9.21 12.80
CA GLY A 136 2.02 -9.56 11.76
C GLY A 136 2.48 -9.14 10.36
N VAL A 137 1.82 -9.70 9.35
CA VAL A 137 2.04 -9.39 7.93
C VAL A 137 0.70 -9.15 7.24
N VAL A 138 0.53 -7.99 6.61
CA VAL A 138 -0.65 -7.71 5.78
C VAL A 138 -0.21 -7.07 4.46
N LEU A 139 -0.56 -7.67 3.32
CA LEU A 139 -0.12 -7.17 2.02
C LEU A 139 -1.30 -6.88 1.10
N GLY A 140 -1.23 -5.78 0.35
CA GLY A 140 -2.09 -5.55 -0.80
C GLY A 140 -1.70 -6.46 -1.96
N ASN A 141 -2.61 -7.36 -2.36
CA ASN A 141 -2.43 -8.28 -3.49
C ASN A 141 -3.78 -8.77 -4.02
N ILE A 142 -3.87 -8.96 -5.33
CA ILE A 142 -5.12 -9.29 -6.03
C ILE A 142 -5.04 -10.66 -6.70
N ALA A 143 -6.19 -11.33 -6.83
CA ALA A 143 -6.33 -12.59 -7.54
C ALA A 143 -6.31 -12.40 -9.07
N LEU A 144 -5.12 -12.15 -9.62
CA LEU A 144 -4.87 -12.11 -11.06
C LEU A 144 -4.00 -13.31 -11.50
N PRO A 145 -4.12 -13.76 -12.77
CA PRO A 145 -3.24 -14.79 -13.29
C PRO A 145 -1.77 -14.40 -13.15
N THR A 146 -0.93 -15.32 -12.72
CA THR A 146 0.54 -15.20 -12.71
C THR A 146 1.16 -16.27 -13.61
N ASP A 147 2.46 -16.20 -13.87
CA ASP A 147 3.13 -17.04 -14.87
C ASP A 147 3.00 -18.54 -14.52
N LEU A 148 3.35 -18.92 -13.29
CA LEU A 148 3.31 -20.31 -12.83
C LEU A 148 1.90 -20.75 -12.45
N PHE A 149 1.04 -19.85 -11.99
CA PHE A 149 -0.38 -20.18 -11.79
C PHE A 149 -1.05 -20.51 -13.13
N SER A 150 -0.79 -19.72 -14.17
CA SER A 150 -1.31 -19.97 -15.52
C SER A 150 -0.76 -21.26 -16.10
N ALA A 151 0.53 -21.56 -15.89
CA ALA A 151 1.12 -22.84 -16.27
C ALA A 151 0.45 -24.03 -15.55
N PHE A 152 0.17 -23.89 -14.25
CA PHE A 152 -0.55 -24.90 -13.47
C PHE A 152 -1.95 -25.16 -14.05
N CYS A 153 -2.72 -24.10 -14.29
CA CYS A 153 -4.05 -24.20 -14.89
C CYS A 153 -4.02 -24.88 -16.26
N ARG A 154 -3.04 -24.53 -17.12
CA ARG A 154 -2.85 -25.19 -18.42
C ARG A 154 -2.54 -26.67 -18.26
N GLY A 155 -1.73 -27.08 -17.29
CA GLY A 155 -1.46 -28.50 -17.03
C GLY A 155 -2.70 -29.28 -16.61
N VAL A 156 -3.52 -28.71 -15.73
CA VAL A 156 -4.79 -29.31 -15.30
C VAL A 156 -5.75 -29.44 -16.49
N LEU A 157 -5.90 -28.37 -17.28
CA LEU A 157 -6.80 -28.34 -18.43
C LEU A 157 -6.32 -29.29 -19.54
N ALA A 158 -5.06 -29.19 -19.96
CA ALA A 158 -4.48 -30.03 -21.00
C ALA A 158 -4.55 -31.52 -20.61
N GLY A 159 -4.22 -31.88 -19.37
CA GLY A 159 -4.37 -33.25 -18.90
C GLY A 159 -5.81 -33.76 -18.96
N GLY A 160 -6.78 -32.91 -18.60
CA GLY A 160 -8.21 -33.23 -18.71
C GLY A 160 -8.69 -33.37 -20.16
N LEU A 161 -8.28 -32.45 -21.02
CA LEU A 161 -8.63 -32.41 -22.44
C LEU A 161 -7.99 -33.55 -23.23
N SER A 162 -6.69 -33.83 -23.07
CA SER A 162 -6.01 -34.94 -23.75
C SER A 162 -6.63 -36.29 -23.42
N ARG A 163 -7.16 -36.49 -22.21
CA ARG A 163 -7.87 -37.72 -21.83
C ARG A 163 -9.25 -37.85 -22.49
N ARG A 164 -9.97 -36.73 -22.67
CA ARG A 164 -11.34 -36.72 -23.22
C ARG A 164 -11.36 -36.63 -24.73
N ILE A 165 -10.38 -35.94 -25.31
CA ILE A 165 -10.28 -35.63 -26.74
C ILE A 165 -8.82 -35.85 -27.17
N PRO A 166 -8.37 -37.11 -27.33
CA PRO A 166 -6.98 -37.41 -27.70
C PRO A 166 -6.55 -36.79 -29.04
N SER A 167 -7.50 -36.54 -29.94
CA SER A 167 -7.26 -35.95 -31.26
C SER A 167 -6.77 -34.49 -31.21
N LEU A 168 -6.88 -33.79 -30.08
CA LEU A 168 -6.35 -32.43 -29.95
C LEU A 168 -4.82 -32.38 -29.91
N GLY A 169 -4.14 -33.50 -29.65
CA GLY A 169 -2.67 -33.56 -29.67
C GLY A 169 -2.00 -32.59 -28.70
N LEU A 170 -2.64 -32.23 -27.57
CA LEU A 170 -2.09 -31.26 -26.63
C LEU A 170 -0.86 -31.84 -25.93
N SER A 171 0.26 -31.13 -26.04
CA SER A 171 1.48 -31.44 -25.31
C SER A 171 1.28 -31.31 -23.79
N PRO A 172 1.96 -32.14 -22.98
CA PRO A 172 1.96 -31.96 -21.53
C PRO A 172 2.50 -30.57 -21.16
N ALA A 173 1.80 -29.86 -20.28
CA ALA A 173 2.34 -28.63 -19.71
C ALA A 173 3.52 -28.96 -18.78
N PRO A 174 4.49 -28.03 -18.60
CA PRO A 174 5.56 -28.22 -17.63
C PRO A 174 5.00 -28.45 -16.23
N GLU A 175 5.63 -29.36 -15.48
CA GLU A 175 5.26 -29.60 -14.09
C GLU A 175 5.64 -28.38 -13.25
N VAL A 176 4.65 -27.82 -12.55
CA VAL A 176 4.82 -26.66 -11.69
C VAL A 176 4.24 -26.94 -10.31
N SER A 177 4.86 -26.35 -9.28
CA SER A 177 4.41 -26.54 -7.90
C SER A 177 2.97 -26.04 -7.73
N ALA A 178 2.12 -26.90 -7.16
CA ALA A 178 0.71 -26.59 -6.89
C ALA A 178 0.51 -25.43 -5.90
N VAL A 179 1.55 -25.04 -5.16
CA VAL A 179 1.52 -23.87 -4.26
C VAL A 179 1.21 -22.58 -5.02
N ASN A 180 1.60 -22.49 -6.29
CA ASN A 180 1.42 -21.30 -7.12
C ASN A 180 -0.05 -21.01 -7.45
N ARG A 181 -0.97 -21.97 -7.23
CA ARG A 181 -2.42 -21.72 -7.34
C ARG A 181 -2.96 -20.75 -6.29
N PHE A 182 -2.19 -20.48 -5.25
CA PHE A 182 -2.54 -19.57 -4.16
C PHE A 182 -1.82 -18.22 -4.26
N ALA A 183 -1.52 -17.77 -5.49
CA ALA A 183 -0.83 -16.51 -5.76
C ALA A 183 -1.51 -15.26 -5.16
N ALA A 184 -2.82 -15.32 -4.90
CA ALA A 184 -3.57 -14.24 -4.26
C ALA A 184 -3.29 -14.15 -2.74
N GLY A 185 -3.60 -15.21 -1.99
CA GLY A 185 -3.60 -15.19 -0.52
C GLY A 185 -2.26 -15.52 0.15
N LEU A 186 -1.46 -16.37 -0.51
CA LEU A 186 -0.29 -16.98 0.14
C LEU A 186 1.00 -16.15 0.17
N PRO A 187 1.20 -15.07 -0.64
CA PRO A 187 2.43 -14.26 -0.54
C PRO A 187 2.73 -13.73 0.87
N ALA A 188 1.73 -13.24 1.61
CA ALA A 188 1.92 -12.79 2.98
C ALA A 188 2.32 -13.93 3.93
N ALA A 189 1.68 -15.09 3.81
CA ALA A 189 1.96 -16.26 4.64
C ALA A 189 3.35 -16.87 4.35
N VAL A 190 3.77 -16.92 3.08
CA VAL A 190 5.12 -17.37 2.70
C VAL A 190 6.18 -16.41 3.23
N LEU A 191 5.93 -15.10 3.16
CA LEU A 191 6.82 -14.10 3.74
C LEU A 191 6.92 -14.23 5.26
N ALA A 192 5.80 -14.35 5.96
CA ALA A 192 5.77 -14.56 7.41
C ALA A 192 6.55 -15.83 7.80
N ARG A 193 6.34 -16.94 7.08
CA ARG A 193 7.09 -18.19 7.28
C ARG A 193 8.58 -17.98 7.04
N GLY A 194 8.95 -17.33 5.94
CA GLY A 194 10.35 -17.08 5.60
C GLY A 194 11.08 -16.20 6.61
N LEU A 195 10.38 -15.32 7.32
CA LEU A 195 10.98 -14.48 8.38
C LEU A 195 10.77 -15.05 9.79
N GLY A 196 10.00 -16.14 9.95
CA GLY A 196 9.67 -16.75 11.23
C GLY A 196 8.75 -15.87 12.09
N LEU A 197 7.74 -15.25 11.48
CA LEU A 197 6.79 -14.32 12.12
C LEU A 197 5.45 -15.01 12.42
N GLY A 198 4.84 -14.68 13.56
CA GLY A 198 3.66 -15.39 14.08
C GLY A 198 2.42 -14.54 14.39
N GLY A 199 2.45 -13.22 14.14
CA GLY A 199 1.36 -12.29 14.51
C GLY A 199 0.14 -12.30 13.57
N GLY A 200 0.01 -13.32 12.71
CA GLY A 200 -0.99 -13.37 11.65
C GLY A 200 -0.44 -12.90 10.30
N ALA A 201 -0.92 -13.50 9.21
CA ALA A 201 -0.46 -13.19 7.86
C ALA A 201 -1.60 -13.34 6.84
N TYR A 202 -1.94 -12.27 6.13
CA TYR A 202 -2.97 -12.30 5.09
C TYR A 202 -2.74 -11.25 4.00
N THR A 203 -3.46 -11.39 2.90
CA THR A 203 -3.53 -10.38 1.84
C THR A 203 -4.93 -9.80 1.76
N LEU A 204 -5.05 -8.62 1.17
CA LEU A 204 -6.33 -8.01 0.86
C LEU A 204 -6.32 -7.40 -0.54
N ASP A 205 -7.53 -7.26 -1.09
CA ASP A 205 -7.79 -6.61 -2.37
C ASP A 205 -8.77 -5.46 -2.18
N ALA A 206 -8.25 -4.25 -2.39
CA ALA A 206 -8.97 -2.99 -2.53
C ALA A 206 -8.55 -2.32 -3.85
N ALA A 207 -8.42 -3.12 -4.92
CA ALA A 207 -7.90 -2.72 -6.22
C ALA A 207 -6.58 -1.92 -6.07
N CYS A 208 -6.47 -0.78 -6.74
CA CYS A 208 -5.26 0.06 -6.70
C CYS A 208 -4.97 0.67 -5.32
N ALA A 209 -5.95 0.73 -4.41
CA ALA A 209 -5.80 1.23 -3.05
C ALA A 209 -5.28 0.18 -2.05
N SER A 210 -5.13 -1.08 -2.46
CA SER A 210 -4.79 -2.22 -1.58
C SER A 210 -3.62 -1.99 -0.64
N SER A 211 -2.50 -1.42 -1.13
CA SER A 211 -1.33 -1.19 -0.28
C SER A 211 -1.55 -0.17 0.82
N LEU A 212 -2.39 0.84 0.61
CA LEU A 212 -2.71 1.84 1.63
C LEU A 212 -3.79 1.33 2.61
N TYR A 213 -4.72 0.49 2.14
CA TYR A 213 -5.62 -0.26 3.03
C TYR A 213 -4.83 -1.22 3.93
N ALA A 214 -3.87 -1.94 3.39
CA ALA A 214 -2.96 -2.80 4.17
C ALA A 214 -2.16 -1.98 5.19
N LEU A 215 -1.72 -0.77 4.82
CA LEU A 215 -1.06 0.15 5.75
C LEU A 215 -1.98 0.53 6.91
N LYS A 216 -3.25 0.90 6.63
CA LYS A 216 -4.23 1.24 7.67
C LYS A 216 -4.46 0.10 8.64
N LEU A 217 -4.74 -1.10 8.13
CA LEU A 217 -4.99 -2.27 9.00
C LEU A 217 -3.75 -2.61 9.85
N ALA A 218 -2.54 -2.45 9.29
CA ALA A 218 -1.31 -2.61 10.06
C ALA A 218 -1.15 -1.57 11.17
N VAL A 219 -1.51 -0.30 10.92
CA VAL A 219 -1.55 0.75 11.95
C VAL A 219 -2.55 0.35 13.05
N ASP A 220 -3.74 -0.12 12.68
CA ASP A 220 -4.78 -0.50 13.64
C ASP A 220 -4.33 -1.66 14.55
N GLU A 221 -3.71 -2.72 14.00
CA GLU A 221 -3.14 -3.82 14.79
C GLU A 221 -2.12 -3.35 15.84
N LEU A 222 -1.29 -2.35 15.50
CA LEU A 222 -0.31 -1.76 16.42
C LEU A 222 -0.97 -0.91 17.49
N MET A 223 -1.94 -0.10 17.08
CA MET A 223 -2.66 0.84 17.94
C MET A 223 -3.57 0.14 18.94
N GLU A 224 -4.14 -1.00 18.55
CA GLU A 224 -4.95 -1.85 19.42
C GLU A 224 -4.10 -2.81 20.27
N GLY A 225 -2.76 -2.76 20.14
CA GLY A 225 -1.83 -3.57 20.93
C GLY A 225 -1.85 -5.06 20.60
N ARG A 226 -2.45 -5.46 19.47
CA ARG A 226 -2.49 -6.84 18.99
C ARG A 226 -1.14 -7.29 18.41
N ALA A 227 -0.41 -6.36 17.80
CA ALA A 227 0.95 -6.56 17.30
C ALA A 227 1.97 -5.63 17.96
N ASP A 228 3.25 -6.01 17.91
CA ASP A 228 4.39 -5.18 18.33
C ASP A 228 5.15 -4.59 17.14
N ALA A 229 5.07 -5.24 15.98
CA ALA A 229 5.48 -4.69 14.70
C ALA A 229 4.59 -5.27 13.60
N MET A 230 4.42 -4.53 12.51
CA MET A 230 3.66 -4.98 11.36
C MET A 230 4.47 -4.79 10.08
N LEU A 231 4.60 -5.86 9.30
CA LEU A 231 5.12 -5.78 7.94
C LEU A 231 3.96 -5.57 6.97
N THR A 232 3.99 -4.48 6.21
CA THR A 232 2.87 -4.10 5.33
C THR A 232 3.34 -3.48 4.04
N GLY A 233 2.43 -3.28 3.09
CA GLY A 233 2.71 -2.68 1.79
C GLY A 233 1.91 -3.37 0.69
N GLY A 234 2.48 -3.47 -0.50
CA GLY A 234 1.84 -4.17 -1.61
C GLY A 234 2.78 -4.46 -2.76
N LEU A 235 2.29 -5.30 -3.65
CA LEU A 235 3.06 -5.83 -4.77
C LEU A 235 2.17 -6.04 -5.99
N SER A 236 2.77 -6.09 -7.17
CA SER A 236 2.12 -6.41 -8.44
C SER A 236 3.09 -7.18 -9.31
N ARG A 237 2.73 -8.43 -9.62
CA ARG A 237 3.42 -9.28 -10.60
C ARG A 237 2.46 -10.24 -11.33
N PRO A 238 1.27 -9.80 -11.77
CA PRO A 238 0.41 -10.63 -12.61
C PRO A 238 1.00 -10.80 -14.02
N ASP A 239 0.48 -11.75 -14.79
CA ASP A 239 0.75 -11.88 -16.22
C ASP A 239 0.51 -10.52 -16.91
N CYS A 240 1.57 -10.02 -17.56
CA CYS A 240 1.57 -8.67 -18.08
C CYS A 240 0.72 -8.52 -19.34
N LEU A 241 0.53 -9.59 -20.12
CA LEU A 241 -0.36 -9.56 -21.29
C LEU A 241 -1.81 -9.49 -20.82
N TYR A 242 -2.19 -10.33 -19.84
CA TYR A 242 -3.54 -10.33 -19.28
C TYR A 242 -3.96 -8.94 -18.79
N THR A 243 -3.09 -8.29 -18.03
CA THR A 243 -3.38 -6.96 -17.47
C THR A 243 -3.42 -5.87 -18.54
N GLN A 244 -2.47 -5.85 -19.48
CA GLN A 244 -2.47 -4.87 -20.57
C GLN A 244 -3.67 -5.05 -21.51
N MET A 245 -4.07 -6.29 -21.79
CA MET A 245 -5.27 -6.59 -22.58
C MET A 245 -6.51 -6.11 -21.86
N GLY A 246 -6.64 -6.40 -20.56
CA GLY A 246 -7.73 -5.87 -19.73
C GLY A 246 -7.84 -4.35 -19.82
N PHE A 247 -6.76 -3.61 -19.58
CA PHE A 247 -6.80 -2.14 -19.69
C PHE A 247 -6.99 -1.61 -21.11
N SER A 248 -6.61 -2.38 -22.14
CA SER A 248 -6.93 -2.04 -23.53
C SER A 248 -8.44 -2.14 -23.78
N GLN A 249 -9.09 -3.19 -23.29
CA GLN A 249 -10.54 -3.35 -23.42
C GLN A 249 -11.31 -2.29 -22.60
N LEU A 250 -10.77 -1.88 -21.46
CA LEU A 250 -11.30 -0.77 -20.66
C LEU A 250 -11.00 0.62 -21.24
N ARG A 251 -10.22 0.70 -22.34
CA ARG A 251 -9.76 1.96 -22.95
C ARG A 251 -9.01 2.88 -21.98
N ALA A 252 -8.34 2.26 -21.01
CA ALA A 252 -7.61 2.96 -19.95
C ALA A 252 -6.09 2.97 -20.20
N LEU A 253 -5.57 2.06 -21.04
CA LEU A 253 -4.15 1.97 -21.37
C LEU A 253 -3.71 3.20 -22.21
N SER A 254 -2.50 3.69 -21.98
CA SER A 254 -1.87 4.75 -22.75
C SER A 254 -1.49 4.26 -24.15
N ALA A 255 -2.00 4.93 -25.19
CA ALA A 255 -1.62 4.65 -26.57
C ALA A 255 -0.17 5.06 -26.88
N SER A 256 0.29 6.17 -26.29
CA SER A 256 1.69 6.63 -26.38
C SER A 256 2.68 5.74 -25.61
N GLY A 257 2.17 4.87 -24.74
CA GLY A 257 2.97 3.96 -23.92
C GLY A 257 3.77 4.70 -22.84
N ARG A 258 3.22 5.80 -22.33
CA ARG A 258 3.79 6.60 -21.24
C ARG A 258 2.70 6.94 -20.23
N CYS A 259 3.06 7.00 -18.95
CA CYS A 259 2.20 7.63 -17.96
C CYS A 259 2.63 9.10 -17.82
N SER A 260 1.82 10.03 -18.34
CA SER A 260 2.07 11.47 -18.31
C SER A 260 1.11 12.19 -17.34
N ALA A 261 1.23 11.89 -16.05
CA ALA A 261 0.33 12.42 -15.02
C ALA A 261 0.25 13.96 -15.04
N PHE A 262 -0.97 14.51 -15.07
CA PHE A 262 -1.30 15.94 -15.13
C PHE A 262 -0.84 16.71 -16.39
N ASP A 263 -0.09 16.08 -17.28
CA ASP A 263 0.43 16.69 -18.48
C ASP A 263 -0.64 16.80 -19.58
N GLU A 264 -0.49 17.75 -20.50
CA GLU A 264 -1.37 17.86 -21.67
C GLU A 264 -1.36 16.62 -22.57
N SER A 265 -0.27 15.85 -22.57
CA SER A 265 -0.11 14.62 -23.34
C SER A 265 -0.62 13.36 -22.62
N ALA A 266 -1.25 13.52 -21.45
CA ALA A 266 -1.93 12.43 -20.75
C ALA A 266 -2.94 11.73 -21.68
N ASP A 267 -2.80 10.41 -21.84
CA ASP A 267 -3.65 9.62 -22.75
C ASP A 267 -4.03 8.23 -22.17
N GLY A 268 -3.69 7.96 -20.91
CA GLY A 268 -3.97 6.70 -20.24
C GLY A 268 -2.87 6.28 -19.27
N LEU A 269 -3.08 5.11 -18.68
CA LEU A 269 -2.13 4.49 -17.76
C LEU A 269 -1.14 3.58 -18.48
N LEU A 270 0.02 3.39 -17.87
CA LEU A 270 1.01 2.39 -18.28
C LEU A 270 1.08 1.30 -17.21
N VAL A 271 1.03 0.02 -17.58
CA VAL A 271 1.12 -1.08 -16.59
C VAL A 271 2.55 -1.20 -16.07
N GLY A 272 2.71 -1.39 -14.76
CA GLY A 272 3.99 -1.66 -14.12
C GLY A 272 3.93 -2.81 -13.13
N GLU A 273 5.09 -3.35 -12.79
CA GLU A 273 5.26 -4.42 -11.80
C GLU A 273 6.29 -4.04 -10.74
N GLY A 274 6.26 -4.71 -9.59
CA GLY A 274 7.18 -4.46 -8.49
C GLY A 274 6.53 -4.64 -7.12
N ALA A 275 7.25 -4.28 -6.07
CA ALA A 275 6.77 -4.33 -4.69
C ALA A 275 7.42 -3.27 -3.82
N GLY A 276 6.66 -2.74 -2.85
CA GLY A 276 7.14 -1.90 -1.77
C GLY A 276 6.56 -2.38 -0.45
N LEU A 277 7.43 -2.70 0.51
CA LEU A 277 7.08 -3.18 1.83
C LEU A 277 7.76 -2.33 2.91
N PHE A 278 7.10 -2.24 4.07
CA PHE A 278 7.45 -1.37 5.18
C PHE A 278 7.30 -2.12 6.50
N LEU A 279 8.25 -1.93 7.41
CA LEU A 279 8.10 -2.36 8.80
C LEU A 279 7.61 -1.18 9.64
N LEU A 280 6.50 -1.39 10.34
CA LEU A 280 5.88 -0.41 11.22
C LEU A 280 6.06 -0.80 12.68
N LYS A 281 6.24 0.21 13.54
CA LYS A 281 6.18 0.11 15.00
C LYS A 281 5.45 1.32 15.58
N ARG A 282 4.93 1.22 16.80
CA ARG A 282 4.53 2.42 17.55
C ARG A 282 5.75 3.34 17.68
N LEU A 283 5.57 4.65 17.56
CA LEU A 283 6.68 5.61 17.56
C LEU A 283 7.51 5.49 18.85
N GLU A 284 6.85 5.36 20.00
CA GLU A 284 7.52 5.18 21.30
C GLU A 284 8.40 3.92 21.35
N ASP A 285 7.92 2.81 20.77
CA ASP A 285 8.65 1.55 20.72
C ASP A 285 9.84 1.65 19.77
N ALA A 286 9.65 2.34 18.63
CA ALA A 286 10.72 2.62 17.69
C ALA A 286 11.84 3.46 18.33
N GLU A 287 11.48 4.55 19.00
CA GLU A 287 12.43 5.43 19.70
C GLU A 287 13.13 4.69 20.84
N SER A 288 12.39 3.90 21.64
CA SER A 288 12.97 3.11 22.72
C SER A 288 13.89 1.99 22.22
N ALA A 289 13.63 1.43 21.04
CA ALA A 289 14.48 0.43 20.42
C ALA A 289 15.70 1.04 19.71
N GLY A 290 15.70 2.36 19.48
CA GLY A 290 16.73 3.05 18.72
C GLY A 290 16.61 2.82 17.22
N ASP A 291 15.39 2.55 16.73
CA ASP A 291 15.14 2.44 15.29
C ASP A 291 15.43 3.77 14.58
N LYS A 292 15.88 3.66 13.34
CA LYS A 292 15.78 4.75 12.39
C LYS A 292 14.32 4.93 12.00
N VAL A 293 13.78 6.13 12.16
CA VAL A 293 12.42 6.46 11.71
C VAL A 293 12.50 7.19 10.37
N TYR A 294 11.89 6.62 9.32
CA TYR A 294 11.82 7.26 7.99
C TYR A 294 10.76 8.34 7.94
N ALA A 295 9.60 8.09 8.56
CA ALA A 295 8.50 9.03 8.70
C ALA A 295 7.56 8.54 9.80
N VAL A 296 6.73 9.46 10.30
CA VAL A 296 5.62 9.18 11.21
C VAL A 296 4.32 9.26 10.42
N ILE A 297 3.47 8.24 10.55
CA ILE A 297 2.12 8.23 9.99
C ILE A 297 1.22 8.99 10.96
N ARG A 298 0.57 10.04 10.45
CA ARG A 298 -0.23 10.98 11.26
C ARG A 298 -1.73 10.81 11.07
N GLY A 299 -2.17 10.31 9.92
CA GLY A 299 -3.57 10.01 9.66
C GLY A 299 -3.73 9.22 8.38
N ILE A 300 -4.76 8.36 8.33
CA ILE A 300 -5.10 7.57 7.16
C ILE A 300 -6.61 7.52 6.99
N GLY A 301 -7.08 8.19 5.94
CA GLY A 301 -8.49 8.19 5.57
C GLY A 301 -8.79 7.14 4.52
N LEU A 302 -9.82 6.34 4.77
CA LEU A 302 -10.37 5.36 3.84
C LEU A 302 -11.82 5.73 3.51
N SER A 303 -12.25 5.49 2.27
CA SER A 303 -13.66 5.56 1.91
C SER A 303 -13.99 4.69 0.70
N ASN A 304 -15.27 4.55 0.42
CA ASN A 304 -15.77 4.09 -0.87
C ASN A 304 -16.66 5.18 -1.48
N ASP A 305 -16.70 5.24 -2.81
CA ASP A 305 -17.67 6.01 -3.59
C ASP A 305 -19.10 5.56 -3.21
N ILE A 306 -20.04 6.50 -3.15
CA ILE A 306 -21.45 6.21 -2.81
C ILE A 306 -22.27 6.07 -4.09
N ASP A 307 -22.00 6.98 -5.02
CA ASP A 307 -22.58 7.02 -6.36
C ASP A 307 -21.47 6.83 -7.40
N GLY A 308 -21.84 6.61 -8.66
CA GLY A 308 -20.89 6.61 -9.76
C GLY A 308 -20.95 5.36 -10.64
N SER A 309 -19.97 5.25 -11.53
CA SER A 309 -19.81 4.12 -12.44
C SER A 309 -18.56 3.34 -12.06
N LEU A 310 -18.60 2.03 -12.23
CA LEU A 310 -17.46 1.13 -12.01
C LEU A 310 -16.15 1.67 -12.62
N LEU A 311 -16.25 2.34 -13.78
CA LEU A 311 -15.12 2.85 -14.58
C LEU A 311 -14.74 4.32 -14.32
N ALA A 312 -15.58 5.10 -13.64
CA ALA A 312 -15.41 6.54 -13.53
C ALA A 312 -15.14 6.95 -12.07
N PRO A 313 -14.07 7.71 -11.78
CA PRO A 313 -13.79 8.14 -10.41
C PRO A 313 -14.81 9.17 -9.90
N GLU A 314 -15.14 9.11 -8.61
CA GLU A 314 -16.03 10.06 -7.94
C GLU A 314 -15.24 11.03 -7.02
N GLY A 315 -15.32 12.34 -7.26
CA GLY A 315 -14.64 13.32 -6.40
C GLY A 315 -15.16 13.33 -4.95
N GLY A 316 -16.44 12.97 -4.74
CA GLY A 316 -17.04 12.90 -3.41
C GLY A 316 -16.40 11.84 -2.52
N GLY A 317 -16.12 10.65 -3.06
CA GLY A 317 -15.38 9.60 -2.35
C GLY A 317 -13.94 9.99 -2.06
N GLN A 318 -13.23 10.55 -3.04
CA GLN A 318 -11.88 11.06 -2.82
C GLN A 318 -11.84 12.09 -1.68
N LEU A 319 -12.77 13.05 -1.66
CA LEU A 319 -12.89 14.05 -0.60
C LEU A 319 -13.18 13.45 0.78
N ARG A 320 -13.96 12.36 0.87
CA ARG A 320 -14.20 11.68 2.15
C ARG A 320 -12.91 11.06 2.70
N ALA A 321 -12.16 10.34 1.86
CA ALA A 321 -10.86 9.78 2.27
C ALA A 321 -9.88 10.89 2.66
N LEU A 322 -9.77 11.95 1.85
CA LEU A 322 -8.92 13.11 2.14
C LEU A 322 -9.29 13.72 3.51
N ARG A 323 -10.54 14.15 3.70
CA ARG A 323 -10.98 14.81 4.94
C ARG A 323 -10.81 13.93 6.18
N ALA A 324 -11.06 12.62 6.07
CA ALA A 324 -10.86 11.69 7.18
C ALA A 324 -9.39 11.65 7.63
N ALA A 325 -8.44 11.61 6.68
CA ALA A 325 -7.01 11.60 7.00
C ALA A 325 -6.58 12.90 7.70
N TYR A 326 -7.00 14.06 7.18
CA TYR A 326 -6.67 15.37 7.75
C TYR A 326 -7.31 15.57 9.14
N ALA A 327 -8.53 15.08 9.33
CA ALA A 327 -9.20 15.10 10.64
C ALA A 327 -8.48 14.21 11.66
N GLU A 328 -8.01 13.02 11.26
CA GLU A 328 -7.24 12.13 12.12
C GLU A 328 -5.87 12.73 12.50
N ALA A 329 -5.22 13.43 11.56
CA ALA A 329 -3.93 14.08 11.81
C ALA A 329 -4.01 15.40 12.59
N ASP A 330 -5.21 15.99 12.69
CA ASP A 330 -5.48 17.36 13.14
C ASP A 330 -4.67 18.40 12.34
N TRP A 331 -4.67 18.26 11.01
CA TRP A 331 -3.90 19.10 10.09
C TRP A 331 -4.79 19.93 9.17
N GLY A 332 -4.32 21.12 8.83
CA GLY A 332 -4.81 21.91 7.70
C GLY A 332 -4.18 21.46 6.37
N PRO A 333 -4.92 21.52 5.24
CA PRO A 333 -4.38 21.17 3.91
C PRO A 333 -3.09 21.91 3.54
N ALA A 334 -3.04 23.21 3.84
CA ALA A 334 -1.90 24.08 3.52
C ALA A 334 -0.60 23.76 4.28
N GLU A 335 -0.63 22.82 5.23
CA GLU A 335 0.57 22.35 5.93
C GLU A 335 1.34 21.28 5.16
N VAL A 336 0.76 20.70 4.09
CA VAL A 336 1.38 19.63 3.31
C VAL A 336 2.20 20.22 2.16
N ASP A 337 3.48 19.83 2.08
CA ASP A 337 4.42 20.34 1.08
C ASP A 337 4.40 19.52 -0.22
N LEU A 338 4.11 18.22 -0.12
CA LEU A 338 4.17 17.26 -1.22
C LEU A 338 2.98 16.30 -1.15
N ILE A 339 2.21 16.19 -2.25
CA ILE A 339 1.23 15.13 -2.42
C ILE A 339 1.69 14.22 -3.56
N GLU A 340 1.95 12.97 -3.20
CA GLU A 340 2.12 11.88 -4.14
C GLU A 340 0.73 11.34 -4.52
N CYS A 341 0.25 11.81 -5.66
CA CYS A 341 -1.10 11.57 -6.16
C CYS A 341 -1.28 10.16 -6.72
N HIS A 342 -2.54 9.74 -6.84
CA HIS A 342 -2.89 8.53 -7.58
C HIS A 342 -2.59 8.69 -9.08
N ALA A 343 -2.94 9.83 -9.67
CA ALA A 343 -2.71 10.31 -11.02
C ALA A 343 -2.08 9.29 -11.97
N THR A 344 -2.96 8.57 -12.66
CA THR A 344 -2.63 7.47 -13.57
C THR A 344 -2.29 7.95 -14.97
N GLY A 345 -2.30 9.26 -15.26
CA GLY A 345 -2.13 9.78 -16.62
C GLY A 345 -3.41 9.65 -17.45
N THR A 346 -4.55 9.39 -16.80
CA THR A 346 -5.85 9.32 -17.47
C THR A 346 -6.48 10.72 -17.45
N PRO A 347 -6.88 11.29 -18.59
CA PRO A 347 -7.31 12.69 -18.65
C PRO A 347 -8.54 13.04 -17.80
N VAL A 348 -9.39 12.07 -17.48
CA VAL A 348 -10.56 12.25 -16.60
C VAL A 348 -10.15 12.06 -15.14
N GLY A 349 -9.44 10.98 -14.81
CA GLY A 349 -9.02 10.70 -13.44
C GLY A 349 -8.11 11.77 -12.86
N ASP A 350 -7.13 12.23 -13.62
CA ASP A 350 -6.19 13.27 -13.18
C ASP A 350 -6.93 14.60 -12.91
N ALA A 351 -7.96 14.92 -13.70
CA ALA A 351 -8.78 16.12 -13.51
C ALA A 351 -9.70 16.02 -12.27
N VAL A 352 -10.29 14.85 -12.02
CA VAL A 352 -11.12 14.60 -10.83
C VAL A 352 -10.29 14.67 -9.56
N GLU A 353 -9.09 14.07 -9.57
CA GLU A 353 -8.16 14.14 -8.43
C GLU A 353 -7.71 15.58 -8.16
N PHE A 354 -7.31 16.31 -9.20
CA PHE A 354 -6.92 17.72 -9.06
C PHE A 354 -8.06 18.58 -8.49
N SER A 355 -9.28 18.42 -9.01
CA SER A 355 -10.46 19.15 -8.51
C SER A 355 -10.80 18.80 -7.06
N SER A 356 -10.63 17.54 -6.67
CA SER A 356 -10.83 17.09 -5.29
C SER A 356 -9.82 17.74 -4.34
N LEU A 357 -8.54 17.83 -4.75
CA LEU A 357 -7.51 18.54 -4.00
C LEU A 357 -7.79 20.04 -3.90
N GLN A 358 -8.19 20.70 -4.98
CA GLN A 358 -8.60 22.12 -4.94
C GLN A 358 -9.77 22.35 -3.98
N THR A 359 -10.75 21.46 -4.00
CA THR A 359 -11.91 21.53 -3.10
C THR A 359 -11.51 21.35 -1.64
N LEU A 360 -10.56 20.46 -1.35
CA LEU A 360 -10.01 20.28 -0.02
C LEU A 360 -9.24 21.52 0.46
N TRP A 361 -8.40 22.10 -0.41
CA TRP A 361 -7.60 23.29 -0.10
C TRP A 361 -8.46 24.55 0.10
N GLY A 362 -9.60 24.64 -0.60
CA GLY A 362 -10.47 25.80 -0.52
C GLY A 362 -9.77 27.09 -0.93
N SER A 363 -10.31 28.23 -0.49
CA SER A 363 -9.91 29.57 -0.95
C SER A 363 -8.90 30.30 -0.06
N GLY A 364 -8.32 29.69 0.98
CA GLY A 364 -7.50 30.42 1.95
C GLY A 364 -6.43 29.59 2.65
N GLY A 365 -5.42 30.29 3.18
CA GLY A 365 -4.36 29.70 4.00
C GLY A 365 -3.13 29.18 3.25
N TRP A 366 -3.10 29.29 1.92
CA TRP A 366 -1.99 28.82 1.08
C TRP A 366 -1.46 29.91 0.13
N ARG A 367 -0.26 29.69 -0.41
CA ARG A 367 0.37 30.54 -1.45
C ARG A 367 0.38 29.80 -2.78
N PRO A 368 0.33 30.50 -3.93
CA PRO A 368 0.41 29.84 -5.23
C PRO A 368 1.66 28.94 -5.33
N GLY A 369 1.46 27.70 -5.78
CA GLY A 369 2.53 26.70 -5.90
C GLY A 369 3.16 26.23 -4.58
N ALA A 370 2.52 26.46 -3.43
CA ALA A 370 3.05 26.04 -2.13
C ALA A 370 3.20 24.51 -2.02
N CYS A 371 2.27 23.74 -2.58
CA CYS A 371 2.29 22.28 -2.54
C CYS A 371 2.75 21.69 -3.87
N VAL A 372 3.72 20.77 -3.83
CA VAL A 372 4.15 20.00 -4.99
C VAL A 372 3.22 18.81 -5.19
N LEU A 373 2.78 18.59 -6.44
CA LEU A 373 2.10 17.37 -6.86
C LEU A 373 3.05 16.50 -7.69
N GLY A 374 2.93 15.19 -7.51
CA GLY A 374 3.64 14.22 -8.36
C GLY A 374 2.97 12.86 -8.41
N SER A 375 3.48 12.00 -9.29
CA SER A 375 3.09 10.59 -9.35
C SER A 375 4.25 9.74 -9.86
N VAL A 376 4.66 8.77 -9.07
CA VAL A 376 5.71 7.79 -9.36
C VAL A 376 5.34 6.89 -10.55
N LYS A 377 4.06 6.84 -10.92
CA LYS A 377 3.59 6.08 -12.08
C LYS A 377 4.19 6.61 -13.38
N SER A 378 4.58 7.88 -13.42
CA SER A 378 5.35 8.44 -14.53
C SER A 378 6.75 7.80 -14.70
N ASN A 379 7.36 7.36 -13.59
CA ASN A 379 8.64 6.67 -13.57
C ASN A 379 8.48 5.18 -13.86
N ILE A 380 7.58 4.49 -13.14
CA ILE A 380 7.54 3.01 -13.11
C ILE A 380 6.22 2.38 -13.54
N GLY A 381 5.31 3.17 -14.12
CA GLY A 381 3.97 2.70 -14.45
C GLY A 381 3.11 2.41 -13.20
N HIS A 382 1.94 1.86 -13.45
CA HIS A 382 0.94 1.58 -12.45
C HIS A 382 1.09 0.16 -11.90
N LEU A 383 1.59 0.06 -10.67
CA LEU A 383 1.83 -1.20 -9.95
C LEU A 383 0.55 -1.80 -9.33
N LEU A 384 -0.65 -1.56 -9.88
CA LEU A 384 -1.92 -2.11 -9.38
C LEU A 384 -2.04 -2.03 -7.85
N THR A 385 -2.11 -3.17 -7.16
CA THR A 385 -2.18 -3.30 -5.70
C THR A 385 -0.95 -2.76 -4.96
N GLY A 386 0.21 -2.72 -5.60
CA GLY A 386 1.45 -2.12 -5.10
C GLY A 386 1.60 -0.62 -5.42
N ALA A 387 0.62 0.03 -6.06
CA ALA A 387 0.75 1.43 -6.49
C ALA A 387 0.90 2.43 -5.34
N GLY A 388 0.09 2.28 -4.29
CA GLY A 388 0.21 3.11 -3.08
C GLY A 388 1.54 2.90 -2.37
N ALA A 389 2.02 1.66 -2.30
CA ALA A 389 3.33 1.35 -1.73
C ALA A 389 4.49 1.98 -2.53
N ALA A 390 4.43 1.99 -3.86
CA ALA A 390 5.45 2.67 -4.66
C ALA A 390 5.46 4.19 -4.43
N GLY A 391 4.28 4.81 -4.34
CA GLY A 391 4.14 6.23 -4.01
C GLY A 391 4.69 6.55 -2.62
N LEU A 392 4.34 5.74 -1.62
CA LEU A 392 4.87 5.85 -0.27
C LEU A 392 6.39 5.71 -0.25
N MET A 393 6.97 4.73 -0.95
CA MET A 393 8.42 4.57 -1.05
C MET A 393 9.10 5.83 -1.62
N LYS A 394 8.54 6.44 -2.67
CA LYS A 394 9.03 7.70 -3.24
C LYS A 394 9.01 8.82 -2.20
N VAL A 395 7.92 8.98 -1.44
CA VAL A 395 7.82 10.00 -0.38
C VAL A 395 8.85 9.77 0.73
N LEU A 396 9.02 8.54 1.20
CA LEU A 396 10.01 8.23 2.24
C LEU A 396 11.45 8.51 1.77
N LEU A 397 11.76 8.20 0.51
CA LEU A 397 13.05 8.53 -0.08
C LEU A 397 13.22 10.04 -0.29
N ALA A 398 12.16 10.76 -0.65
CA ALA A 398 12.16 12.22 -0.76
C ALA A 398 12.43 12.90 0.60
N LEU A 399 11.79 12.41 1.67
CA LEU A 399 12.05 12.86 3.05
C LEU A 399 13.49 12.54 3.48
N LYS A 400 13.95 11.29 3.29
CA LYS A 400 15.32 10.86 3.60
C LYS A 400 16.37 11.74 2.92
N ASN A 401 16.16 12.06 1.64
CA ASN A 401 17.07 12.86 0.84
C ASN A 401 16.76 14.37 0.88
N ARG A 402 15.75 14.79 1.66
CA ARG A 402 15.31 16.20 1.80
C ARG A 402 15.18 16.90 0.44
N THR A 403 14.51 16.26 -0.50
CA THR A 403 14.40 16.71 -1.90
C THR A 403 12.98 16.54 -2.38
N LEU A 404 12.40 17.60 -2.96
CA LEU A 404 11.13 17.54 -3.68
C LEU A 404 11.38 16.95 -5.07
N PRO A 405 10.82 15.77 -5.39
CA PRO A 405 11.13 15.07 -6.63
C PRO A 405 10.38 15.66 -7.83
N PRO A 406 10.99 15.65 -9.03
CA PRO A 406 10.29 15.99 -10.26
C PRO A 406 9.32 14.87 -10.69
N SER A 407 8.42 15.19 -11.60
CA SER A 407 7.57 14.21 -12.29
C SER A 407 8.11 13.90 -13.68
N ALA A 408 8.29 12.60 -13.99
CA ALA A 408 8.62 12.18 -15.34
C ALA A 408 7.46 12.49 -16.30
N ASN A 409 7.77 12.66 -17.59
CA ASN A 409 6.79 12.91 -18.65
C ASN A 409 5.87 14.15 -18.48
N PHE A 410 6.12 15.04 -17.51
CA PHE A 410 5.37 16.29 -17.34
C PHE A 410 6.12 17.50 -17.89
N ALA A 411 5.62 18.16 -18.93
CA ALA A 411 6.16 19.42 -19.46
C ALA A 411 5.24 20.60 -19.15
N ARG A 412 3.92 20.45 -19.32
CA ARG A 412 2.94 21.52 -19.15
C ARG A 412 1.57 20.94 -18.81
N PRO A 413 0.77 21.64 -17.97
CA PRO A 413 -0.50 21.11 -17.52
C PRO A 413 -1.50 20.90 -18.66
N GLY A 414 -2.31 19.85 -18.54
CA GLY A 414 -3.46 19.66 -19.42
C GLY A 414 -4.56 20.74 -19.20
N PRO A 415 -5.47 20.93 -20.17
CA PRO A 415 -6.47 22.00 -20.15
C PRO A 415 -7.48 21.90 -18.99
N ARG A 416 -7.62 20.73 -18.37
CA ARG A 416 -8.48 20.50 -17.19
C ARG A 416 -7.70 20.53 -15.87
N ILE A 417 -6.43 20.89 -15.90
CA ILE A 417 -5.56 21.00 -14.73
C ILE A 417 -5.09 22.46 -14.63
N PRO A 418 -5.92 23.39 -14.12
CA PRO A 418 -5.53 24.79 -13.99
C PRO A 418 -4.51 24.97 -12.85
N LEU A 419 -3.24 24.63 -13.10
CA LEU A 419 -2.13 24.77 -12.15
C LEU A 419 -1.76 26.23 -11.92
N GLU A 420 -1.82 27.06 -12.97
CA GLU A 420 -1.43 28.47 -12.89
C GLU A 420 -2.31 29.22 -11.88
N GLY A 421 -1.67 29.89 -10.90
CA GLY A 421 -2.36 30.59 -9.82
C GLY A 421 -2.96 29.69 -8.72
N SER A 422 -2.91 28.37 -8.87
CA SER A 422 -3.40 27.42 -7.85
C SER A 422 -2.40 27.20 -6.71
N ALA A 423 -2.85 26.53 -5.64
CA ALA A 423 -1.98 26.10 -4.53
C ALA A 423 -0.88 25.11 -4.95
N PHE A 424 -1.01 24.53 -6.14
CA PHE A 424 -0.28 23.36 -6.59
C PHE A 424 0.70 23.69 -7.71
N ARG A 425 1.80 22.95 -7.75
CA ARG A 425 2.74 22.95 -8.88
C ARG A 425 3.29 21.55 -9.11
N VAL A 426 3.75 21.27 -10.33
CA VAL A 426 4.42 20.02 -10.69
C VAL A 426 5.84 20.35 -11.12
N LEU A 427 6.81 19.64 -10.53
CA LEU A 427 8.23 19.89 -10.75
C LEU A 427 8.77 19.22 -12.00
N THR A 428 9.59 19.95 -12.77
CA THR A 428 10.35 19.43 -13.93
C THR A 428 11.82 19.19 -13.62
N ALA A 429 12.30 19.68 -12.47
CA ALA A 429 13.62 19.45 -11.89
C ALA A 429 13.49 19.22 -10.38
N ALA A 430 14.41 18.44 -9.79
CA ALA A 430 14.45 18.23 -8.36
C ALA A 430 14.81 19.53 -7.62
N GLU A 431 14.17 19.79 -6.49
CA GLU A 431 14.43 20.95 -5.65
C GLU A 431 14.77 20.54 -4.22
N PRO A 432 15.65 21.26 -3.50
CA PRO A 432 15.84 21.05 -2.07
C PRO A 432 14.51 21.22 -1.32
N TRP A 433 14.14 20.23 -0.52
CA TRP A 433 12.98 20.31 0.36
C TRP A 433 13.43 20.94 1.67
N GLN A 434 13.41 22.26 1.78
CA GLN A 434 13.72 22.94 3.02
C GLN A 434 12.45 23.09 3.87
N PRO A 435 12.53 22.98 5.20
CA PRO A 435 11.40 23.32 6.06
C PRO A 435 11.02 24.79 5.87
N CYS A 436 9.73 25.11 5.97
CA CYS A 436 9.25 26.47 5.77
C CYS A 436 9.69 27.44 6.88
N ALA A 437 10.01 26.93 8.06
CA ALA A 437 10.57 27.66 9.18
C ALA A 437 11.35 26.71 10.11
N GLU A 438 12.17 27.29 10.99
CA GLU A 438 12.86 26.54 12.04
C GLU A 438 11.85 25.86 12.97
N GLY A 439 12.06 24.57 13.25
CA GLY A 439 11.15 23.77 14.07
C GLY A 439 9.92 23.20 13.36
N VAL A 440 9.68 23.54 12.09
CA VAL A 440 8.62 22.93 11.29
C VAL A 440 9.14 21.67 10.60
N THR A 441 8.38 20.58 10.68
CA THR A 441 8.67 19.30 10.02
C THR A 441 8.16 19.30 8.58
N ARG A 442 8.85 18.57 7.69
CA ARG A 442 8.35 18.34 6.33
C ARG A 442 7.14 17.43 6.38
N LYS A 443 6.10 17.78 5.62
CA LYS A 443 4.84 17.02 5.59
C LYS A 443 4.48 16.60 4.18
N ALA A 444 4.07 15.35 4.03
CA ALA A 444 3.65 14.81 2.75
C ALA A 444 2.39 13.98 2.86
N ALA A 445 1.76 13.74 1.71
CA ALA A 445 0.63 12.86 1.58
C ALA A 445 0.79 11.88 0.43
N VAL A 446 0.09 10.74 0.51
CA VAL A 446 0.02 9.73 -0.55
C VAL A 446 -1.43 9.35 -0.79
N SER A 447 -1.89 9.49 -2.03
CA SER A 447 -3.23 9.06 -2.47
C SER A 447 -3.17 7.77 -3.28
N SER A 448 -4.14 6.89 -3.08
CA SER A 448 -4.40 5.80 -4.03
C SER A 448 -5.90 5.52 -4.15
N PHE A 449 -6.40 5.59 -5.38
CA PHE A 449 -7.81 5.41 -5.71
C PHE A 449 -7.99 4.14 -6.54
N GLY A 450 -8.67 3.18 -5.94
CA GLY A 450 -8.99 1.89 -6.51
C GLY A 450 -10.16 1.99 -7.47
N PHE A 451 -10.05 1.23 -8.56
CA PHE A 451 -11.17 0.96 -9.43
C PHE A 451 -12.36 0.38 -8.64
N GLY A 452 -13.59 0.75 -9.03
CA GLY A 452 -14.78 0.46 -8.23
C GLY A 452 -14.99 1.41 -7.04
N GLY A 453 -14.22 2.50 -6.96
CA GLY A 453 -14.47 3.61 -6.04
C GLY A 453 -13.86 3.45 -4.66
N ILE A 454 -12.80 2.66 -4.51
CA ILE A 454 -12.19 2.38 -3.19
C ILE A 454 -11.04 3.35 -2.95
N ASN A 455 -11.18 4.31 -2.05
CA ASN A 455 -10.24 5.42 -1.89
C ASN A 455 -9.42 5.33 -0.61
N ALA A 456 -8.13 5.69 -0.69
CA ALA A 456 -7.25 5.82 0.47
C ALA A 456 -6.34 7.06 0.36
N HIS A 457 -6.09 7.72 1.49
CA HIS A 457 -5.17 8.84 1.61
C HIS A 457 -4.40 8.77 2.93
N VAL A 458 -3.08 8.99 2.88
CA VAL A 458 -2.17 8.85 4.03
C VAL A 458 -1.40 10.15 4.23
N LEU A 459 -1.32 10.63 5.47
CA LEU A 459 -0.52 11.79 5.88
C LEU A 459 0.73 11.36 6.65
N LEU A 460 1.87 11.94 6.26
CA LEU A 460 3.21 11.58 6.73
C LEU A 460 3.96 12.83 7.20
N GLU A 461 4.71 12.67 8.27
CA GLU A 461 5.57 13.71 8.82
C GLU A 461 7.02 13.22 8.91
N GLU A 462 7.98 14.11 8.65
CA GLU A 462 9.37 13.89 9.00
C GLU A 462 9.54 13.67 10.51
N HIS A 463 10.30 12.65 10.88
CA HIS A 463 10.71 12.47 12.27
C HIS A 463 11.82 13.48 12.63
N ALA A 464 11.49 14.45 13.47
CA ALA A 464 12.48 15.28 14.15
C ALA A 464 12.74 14.66 15.54
N PRO A 465 13.90 14.02 15.79
CA PRO A 465 14.21 13.52 17.11
C PRO A 465 14.19 14.70 18.09
N GLY A 466 13.30 14.65 19.08
CA GLY A 466 13.24 15.67 20.12
C GLY A 466 14.60 15.81 20.83
N PRO A 467 14.84 16.93 21.55
CA PRO A 467 16.00 17.02 22.40
C PRO A 467 15.96 15.83 23.36
N ARG A 468 16.92 14.90 23.22
CA ARG A 468 17.15 13.89 24.25
C ARG A 468 17.40 14.70 25.52
N LEU A 469 16.46 14.68 26.46
CA LEU A 469 16.74 15.13 27.83
C LEU A 469 18.01 14.38 28.20
N ALA A 470 19.11 15.14 28.32
CA ALA A 470 20.40 14.58 28.69
C ALA A 470 20.12 13.73 29.92
N ALA A 471 20.37 12.42 29.80
CA ALA A 471 20.29 11.54 30.94
C ALA A 471 21.14 12.21 32.02
N THR A 472 20.50 12.67 33.09
CA THR A 472 21.20 13.15 34.27
C THR A 472 22.21 12.06 34.61
N PRO A 473 23.51 12.39 34.70
CA PRO A 473 24.52 11.36 34.92
C PRO A 473 24.12 10.61 36.18
N PHE A 474 23.79 9.33 36.02
CA PHE A 474 23.51 8.44 37.13
C PHE A 474 24.71 8.56 38.08
N LEU A 475 24.47 9.08 39.29
CA LEU A 475 25.43 8.97 40.37
C LEU A 475 25.88 7.51 40.46
N LYS A 476 27.20 7.29 40.39
CA LYS A 476 27.83 5.98 40.57
C LYS A 476 27.22 5.30 41.80
N PRO A 477 26.68 4.07 41.69
CA PRO A 477 26.41 3.27 42.87
C PRO A 477 27.75 2.85 43.50
N PRO A 478 27.86 2.77 44.83
CA PRO A 478 29.02 2.19 45.49
C PRO A 478 29.04 0.66 45.29
N GLY A 479 30.21 0.12 44.93
CA GLY A 479 30.67 -1.20 45.38
C GLY A 479 30.13 -2.46 44.68
N THR A 480 31.01 -3.08 43.91
CA THR A 480 31.16 -4.52 43.60
C THR A 480 30.13 -5.53 44.15
N ALA A 481 29.28 -6.06 43.27
CA ALA A 481 28.71 -7.41 43.32
C ALA A 481 28.45 -7.86 41.87
N GLY A 482 28.59 -9.17 41.59
CA GLY A 482 28.71 -9.77 40.24
C GLY A 482 27.58 -9.47 39.23
N PRO A 483 27.73 -9.90 37.95
CA PRO A 483 26.79 -9.56 36.90
C PRO A 483 25.38 -10.07 37.26
N PRO A 484 24.36 -9.21 37.30
CA PRO A 484 23.02 -9.66 37.62
C PRO A 484 22.49 -10.51 36.45
N ALA A 485 21.90 -11.66 36.78
CA ALA A 485 21.09 -12.41 35.85
C ALA A 485 20.04 -11.47 35.23
N TRP A 486 20.04 -11.37 33.89
CA TRP A 486 19.05 -10.61 33.16
C TRP A 486 17.69 -11.30 33.30
N THR A 487 16.92 -10.90 34.30
CA THR A 487 15.48 -11.09 34.30
C THR A 487 14.87 -10.00 33.43
N PRO A 488 14.02 -10.32 32.43
CA PRO A 488 13.37 -9.32 31.60
C PRO A 488 12.46 -8.46 32.48
N ARG A 489 12.97 -7.31 32.91
CA ARG A 489 12.12 -6.25 33.45
C ARG A 489 11.33 -5.72 32.27
N ARG A 490 10.06 -6.17 32.15
CA ARG A 490 9.03 -5.45 31.41
C ARG A 490 9.10 -3.99 31.84
N PRO A 491 9.43 -3.02 30.96
CA PRO A 491 8.97 -1.68 31.19
C PRO A 491 7.45 -1.78 31.22
N LYS A 492 6.84 -1.55 32.39
CA LYS A 492 5.41 -1.21 32.44
C LYS A 492 5.30 0.20 31.85
N VAL A 493 5.46 0.33 30.54
CA VAL A 493 4.77 1.40 29.84
C VAL A 493 3.31 0.98 29.96
N PRO A 494 2.45 1.75 30.65
CA PRO A 494 1.03 1.55 30.49
C PRO A 494 0.76 1.89 29.03
N GLY A 495 0.74 0.88 28.16
CA GLY A 495 -0.03 1.01 26.93
C GLY A 495 -1.41 1.53 27.35
N PRO A 496 -2.07 2.38 26.53
CA PRO A 496 -3.38 2.92 26.86
C PRO A 496 -4.21 1.77 27.44
N LYS A 497 -4.62 1.88 28.72
CA LYS A 497 -5.35 0.81 29.43
C LYS A 497 -6.38 0.33 28.43
N ALA A 498 -6.22 -0.90 27.93
CA ALA A 498 -7.08 -1.42 26.88
C ALA A 498 -8.51 -1.28 27.40
N GLN A 499 -9.18 -0.22 26.95
CA GLN A 499 -10.54 0.05 27.35
C GLN A 499 -11.28 -1.14 26.80
N ALA A 500 -11.95 -1.91 27.68
CA ALA A 500 -12.67 -3.09 27.24
C ALA A 500 -13.47 -2.68 26.00
N PRO A 501 -13.24 -3.32 24.83
CA PRO A 501 -13.80 -2.83 23.58
C PRO A 501 -15.30 -2.69 23.78
N SER A 502 -15.83 -1.52 23.45
CA SER A 502 -17.26 -1.28 23.53
C SER A 502 -17.96 -2.41 22.78
N ALA A 503 -18.96 -3.02 23.42
CA ALA A 503 -19.70 -4.10 22.79
C ALA A 503 -20.29 -3.62 21.45
N VAL A 504 -19.97 -4.32 20.37
CA VAL A 504 -20.49 -4.02 19.03
C VAL A 504 -21.76 -4.85 18.83
N ALA A 505 -22.90 -4.17 18.63
CA ALA A 505 -24.18 -4.83 18.39
C ALA A 505 -24.38 -5.15 16.91
N ILE A 506 -24.84 -6.37 16.62
CA ILE A 506 -25.36 -6.73 15.29
C ILE A 506 -26.81 -6.27 15.23
N VAL A 507 -27.08 -5.18 14.51
CA VAL A 507 -28.41 -4.54 14.44
C VAL A 507 -29.21 -4.89 13.19
N GLY A 508 -28.61 -5.65 12.27
CA GLY A 508 -29.25 -6.10 11.05
C GLY A 508 -28.50 -7.29 10.47
N MET A 509 -29.22 -8.18 9.79
CA MET A 509 -28.66 -9.34 9.12
C MET A 509 -29.52 -9.68 7.89
N GLU A 510 -28.86 -10.16 6.85
CA GLU A 510 -29.45 -10.79 5.67
C GLU A 510 -28.45 -11.84 5.18
N ALA A 511 -28.90 -12.88 4.48
CA ALA A 511 -27.96 -13.86 3.93
C ALA A 511 -28.42 -14.51 2.64
N ARG A 512 -27.46 -15.02 1.88
CA ARG A 512 -27.69 -15.95 0.78
C ARG A 512 -26.55 -16.96 0.77
N PHE A 513 -26.87 -18.23 0.99
CA PHE A 513 -25.88 -19.31 1.07
C PHE A 513 -26.16 -20.35 -0.01
N GLY A 514 -25.37 -20.31 -1.10
CA GLY A 514 -25.65 -21.12 -2.28
C GLY A 514 -27.08 -20.88 -2.78
N ASP A 515 -27.87 -21.96 -2.83
CA ASP A 515 -29.26 -21.94 -3.27
C ASP A 515 -30.26 -21.53 -2.18
N LEU A 516 -29.83 -21.18 -0.98
CA LEU A 516 -30.71 -20.77 0.13
C LEU A 516 -30.94 -19.26 0.10
N PRO A 517 -32.13 -18.77 -0.34
CA PRO A 517 -32.42 -17.35 -0.38
C PRO A 517 -32.87 -16.85 0.99
N GLY A 518 -32.08 -15.97 1.59
CA GLY A 518 -32.47 -15.29 2.82
C GLY A 518 -32.17 -16.10 4.08
N LEU A 519 -32.26 -15.38 5.20
CA LEU A 519 -32.06 -15.95 6.54
C LEU A 519 -33.01 -17.10 6.86
N ARG A 520 -34.26 -17.01 6.38
CA ARG A 520 -35.30 -18.02 6.65
C ARG A 520 -34.96 -19.36 6.01
N ALA A 521 -34.61 -19.37 4.72
CA ALA A 521 -34.20 -20.59 4.03
C ALA A 521 -32.97 -21.20 4.69
N PHE A 522 -32.02 -20.38 5.13
CA PHE A 522 -30.86 -20.84 5.88
C PHE A 522 -31.21 -21.49 7.23
N GLN A 523 -32.14 -20.89 7.99
CA GLN A 523 -32.61 -21.43 9.26
C GLN A 523 -33.33 -22.78 9.07
N GLU A 524 -34.16 -22.89 8.03
CA GLU A 524 -34.97 -24.09 7.72
C GLU A 524 -34.15 -25.23 7.10
N ALA A 525 -32.99 -24.94 6.48
CA ALA A 525 -32.11 -25.93 5.86
C ALA A 525 -31.35 -26.84 6.85
N ARG A 526 -31.52 -26.68 8.17
CA ARG A 526 -30.91 -27.60 9.13
C ARG A 526 -31.55 -28.99 9.02
N PRO A 527 -30.78 -30.08 8.91
CA PRO A 527 -31.34 -31.42 8.99
C PRO A 527 -31.98 -31.63 10.38
N LEU A 528 -33.27 -31.98 10.40
CA LEU A 528 -33.97 -32.53 11.56
C LEU A 528 -33.33 -33.87 11.96
N SER A 529 -32.14 -33.84 12.57
CA SER A 529 -31.50 -34.99 13.20
C SER A 529 -31.05 -34.65 14.61
N ALA A 530 -31.99 -34.18 15.43
CA ALA A 530 -31.87 -34.22 16.87
C ALA A 530 -33.26 -34.33 17.51
N SER A 531 -33.99 -35.39 17.17
CA SER A 531 -35.04 -35.90 18.04
C SER A 531 -34.39 -36.43 19.33
N ARG A 532 -34.14 -35.54 20.29
CA ARG A 532 -33.99 -35.98 21.69
C ARG A 532 -35.37 -36.46 22.15
N PRO A 533 -35.53 -37.72 22.61
CA PRO A 533 -36.79 -38.14 23.20
C PRO A 533 -37.03 -37.28 24.45
N ARG A 534 -38.21 -36.66 24.52
CA ARG A 534 -38.70 -35.99 25.73
C ARG A 534 -38.73 -37.02 26.86
N SER A 535 -37.75 -36.99 27.75
CA SER A 535 -37.89 -37.68 29.04
C SER A 535 -38.90 -36.90 29.86
N SER A 536 -40.12 -37.44 29.96
CA SER A 536 -41.13 -37.00 30.90
C SER A 536 -40.64 -37.25 32.33
N ARG A 537 -39.96 -36.28 32.94
CA ARG A 537 -39.96 -36.16 34.40
C ARG A 537 -41.03 -35.15 34.77
N ARG A 538 -42.17 -35.70 35.23
CA ARG A 538 -43.21 -34.96 35.93
C ARG A 538 -42.58 -34.30 37.15
N CYS A 539 -42.51 -32.97 37.17
CA CYS A 539 -42.58 -32.23 38.42
C CYS A 539 -44.06 -31.92 38.66
N SER A 540 -44.66 -32.64 39.59
CA SER A 540 -45.97 -32.32 40.16
C SER A 540 -45.91 -31.03 41.00
N PRO A 541 -46.93 -30.16 40.93
CA PRO A 541 -46.98 -28.96 41.76
C PRO A 541 -47.68 -29.23 43.12
N SER A 542 -47.02 -28.77 44.19
CA SER A 542 -47.54 -28.22 45.46
C SER A 542 -48.58 -28.98 46.31
N ARG A 543 -48.29 -29.14 47.61
CA ARG A 543 -48.98 -28.52 48.77
C ARG A 543 -48.84 -29.36 50.05
N SER A 544 -48.07 -28.84 51.01
CA SER A 544 -48.39 -28.65 52.45
C SER A 544 -47.13 -28.17 53.15
#